data_AF-A0A087S3W2-F1
#
_entry.id   AF-A0A087S3W2-F1
#
_cell.length_a   1.000
_cell.length_b   1.000
_cell.length_c   1.000
_cell.angle_alpha   90.00
_cell.angle_beta   90.00
_cell.angle_gamma   90.00
#
_symmetry.space_group_name_H-M   'P 1'
#
loop_
_entity.id
_entity.type
_entity.pdbx_description
1 polymer ?
#
loop_
_entity_poly.entity_id
_entity_poly.type
_entity_poly.pdbx_seq_one_letter_code
_entity_poly.pdbx_strand_id
1 'polypeptide(L)' 'MGEKAKTSINIDKETWTAWIKFVVNKTGSARKVSEELENAILEYMKRHKGNTK' A
#
# COMPACT_ATOMS: atom_id res chain seq x y z
N MET A 1 9.45 6.82 16.50
CA MET A 1 9.02 6.43 15.14
C MET A 1 9.75 5.15 14.80
N GLY A 2 9.03 4.04 14.61
CA GLY A 2 9.65 2.73 14.34
C GLY A 2 10.41 2.71 13.01
N GLU A 3 11.36 1.78 12.88
CA GLU A 3 12.15 1.61 11.67
C GLU A 3 11.25 1.18 10.49
N LYS A 4 11.37 1.86 9.35
CA LYS A 4 10.66 1.46 8.12
C LYS A 4 11.43 0.35 7.44
N ALA A 5 10.79 -0.80 7.22
CA ALA A 5 11.38 -1.87 6.42
C ALA A 5 11.38 -1.48 4.93
N LYS A 6 12.53 -1.60 4.27
CA LYS A 6 12.61 -1.52 2.80
C LYS A 6 12.30 -2.90 2.25
N THR A 7 11.26 -3.00 1.43
CA THR A 7 10.83 -4.26 0.84
C THR A 7 10.79 -4.13 -0.68
N SER A 8 11.21 -5.17 -1.38
CA SER A 8 11.03 -5.30 -2.83
C SER A 8 9.88 -6.26 -3.09
N ILE A 9 8.91 -5.85 -3.90
CA ILE A 9 7.74 -6.65 -4.28
C ILE A 9 7.59 -6.65 -5.79
N ASN A 10 7.23 -7.80 -6.35
CA ASN A 10 6.92 -7.92 -7.77
C ASN A 10 5.42 -7.65 -7.95
N ILE A 11 5.09 -6.58 -8.68
CA ILE A 11 3.73 -6.21 -9.08
C ILE A 11 3.76 -5.98 -10.58
N ASP A 12 2.70 -6.39 -11.28
CA ASP A 12 2.58 -6.08 -12.70
C ASP A 12 2.56 -4.55 -12.93
N LYS A 13 3.09 -4.13 -14.08
CA LYS A 13 3.31 -2.71 -14.37
C LYS A 13 2.00 -1.92 -14.44
N GLU A 14 0.92 -2.54 -14.90
CA GLU A 14 -0.37 -1.87 -15.10
C GLU A 14 -1.04 -1.59 -13.76
N THR A 15 -1.10 -2.59 -12.88
CA THR A 15 -1.57 -2.47 -11.50
C THR A 15 -0.74 -1.46 -10.73
N TRP A 16 0.60 -1.50 -10.84
CA TRP A 16 1.45 -0.53 -10.16
C TRP A 16 1.20 0.92 -10.64
N THR A 17 0.99 1.10 -11.95
CA THR A 17 0.67 2.40 -12.53
C THR A 17 -0.71 2.89 -12.05
N ALA A 18 -1.70 2.01 -12.06
CA ALA A 18 -3.05 2.31 -11.55
C ALA A 18 -3.02 2.67 -10.06
N TRP A 19 -2.23 1.95 -9.26
CA TRP A 19 -2.02 2.22 -7.85
C TRP A 19 -1.41 3.61 -7.61
N ILE A 20 -0.33 3.96 -8.31
CA ILE A 20 0.27 5.30 -8.17
C ILE A 20 -0.74 6.39 -8.52
N LYS A 21 -1.48 6.24 -9.62
CA LYS A 21 -2.53 7.21 -10.02
C LYS A 21 -3.60 7.33 -8.94
N PHE A 22 -4.06 6.21 -8.39
CA PHE A 22 -5.03 6.19 -7.30
C PHE A 22 -4.52 6.97 -6.08
N VAL A 23 -3.29 6.71 -5.63
CA VAL A 23 -2.69 7.40 -4.48
C VAL A 23 -2.53 8.90 -4.74
N VAL A 24 -2.05 9.28 -5.92
CA VAL A 24 -1.89 10.69 -6.30
C VAL A 24 -3.25 11.39 -6.32
N ASN A 25 -4.27 10.77 -6.89
CA ASN A 25 -5.62 11.35 -6.92
C ASN A 25 -6.23 11.48 -5.51
N LYS A 26 -5.98 10.51 -4.63
CA LYS A 26 -6.48 10.50 -3.24
C LYS A 26 -5.78 11.52 -2.36
N THR A 27 -4.46 11.68 -2.51
CA THR A 27 -3.62 12.39 -1.53
C THR A 27 -2.94 13.65 -2.07
N GLY A 28 -3.02 13.88 -3.38
CA GLY A 28 -2.33 14.96 -4.08
C GLY A 28 -0.82 14.77 -4.24
N SER A 29 -0.23 13.64 -3.82
CA SER A 29 1.22 13.46 -3.85
C SER A 29 1.67 12.01 -4.09
N ALA A 30 2.59 11.84 -5.04
CA ALA A 30 3.25 10.56 -5.29
C ALA A 30 4.21 10.14 -4.14
N ARG A 31 4.60 11.06 -3.26
CA ARG A 31 5.49 10.74 -2.12
C ARG A 31 4.80 9.88 -1.06
N LYS A 32 3.48 9.80 -1.09
CA LYS A 32 2.67 9.02 -0.14
C LYS A 32 2.37 7.60 -0.60
N VAL A 33 2.91 7.16 -1.74
CA VAL A 33 2.68 5.80 -2.28
C VAL A 33 3.03 4.70 -1.27
N SER A 34 4.17 4.82 -0.58
CA SER A 34 4.56 3.81 0.43
C SER A 34 3.70 3.85 1.70
N GLU A 35 3.27 5.05 2.12
CA GLU A 35 2.40 5.22 3.29
C GLU A 35 1.01 4.64 3.02
N GLU A 36 0.45 4.92 1.85
CA GLU A 36 -0.84 4.37 1.44
C GLU A 36 -0.78 2.86 1.23
N LEU A 37 0.36 2.34 0.77
CA LEU A 37 0.55 0.89 0.62
C LEU A 37 0.57 0.21 1.99
N GLU A 38 1.26 0.79 2.98
CA GLU A 38 1.24 0.31 4.36
C GLU A 38 -0.17 0.35 4.95
N ASN A 39 -0.90 1.45 4.75
CA ASN A 39 -2.31 1.58 5.17
C ASN A 39 -3.20 0.50 4.52
N ALA A 40 -3.04 0.24 3.23
CA ALA A 40 -3.79 -0.79 2.51
C ALA A 40 -3.49 -2.20 3.05
N ILE A 41 -2.22 -2.49 3.34
CA ILE A 41 -1.81 -3.77 3.95
C ILE A 41 -2.43 -3.93 5.34
N LEU A 42 -2.36 -2.89 6.19
CA LEU A 42 -2.97 -2.89 7.53
C LEU A 42 -4.48 -3.08 7.46
N GLU A 43 -5.14 -2.39 6.55
CA GLU A 43 -6.57 -2.49 6.33
C GLU A 43 -6.97 -3.89 5.85
N TYR A 44 -6.24 -4.45 4.90
CA TYR A 44 -6.44 -5.82 4.43
C TYR A 44 -6.31 -6.80 5.60
N MET A 45 -5.21 -6.75 6.36
CA MET A 45 -5.04 -7.61 7.53
C MET A 45 -6.17 -7.43 8.54
N LYS A 46 -6.60 -6.19 8.84
CA LYS A 46 -7.71 -5.94 9.78
C LYS A 46 -9.02 -6.55 9.30
N ARG A 47 -9.34 -6.42 8.01
CA ARG A 47 -10.54 -7.01 7.39
C ARG A 47 -10.49 -8.54 7.38
N HIS A 48 -9.29 -9.12 7.29
CA HIS A 48 -9.07 -10.57 7.20
C HIS A 48 -8.67 -11.24 8.53
N LYS A 49 -8.52 -10.48 9.63
CA LYS A 49 -8.23 -10.99 10.98
C LYS A 49 -9.33 -11.89 11.57
N GLY A 50 -10.44 -12.08 10.87
CA GLY A 50 -11.42 -13.13 11.16
C GLY A 50 -11.16 -14.49 10.50
N ASN A 51 -10.10 -14.63 9.68
CA ASN A 51 -9.88 -15.84 8.86
C ASN A 51 -8.50 -16.51 9.04
N THR A 52 -7.72 -16.09 10.04
CA THR A 52 -6.57 -16.87 10.52
C THR A 52 -6.99 -17.61 11.78
N LYS A 53 -7.55 -18.81 11.58
CA LYS A 53 -7.70 -19.83 12.63
C LYS A 53 -6.41 -20.65 12.70
#